data_AF-A0A7C1AZZ3-F1
#
_entry.id   AF-A0A7C1AZZ3-F1
#
_cell.length_a   1.000
_cell.length_b   1.000
_cell.length_c   1.000
_cell.angle_alpha   90.00
_cell.angle_beta   90.00
_cell.angle_gamma   90.00
#
_symmetry.space_group_name_H-M   'P 1'
#
loop_
_entity.id
_entity.type
_entity.pdbx_description
1 polymer ?
#
loop_
_entity_poly.entity_id
_entity_poly.type
_entity_poly.pdbx_seq_one_letter_code
_entity_poly.pdbx_strand_id
1 'polypeptide(L)'
;MPRLSEIFGDRKLRKIEKKEERKAEEIRGVEGIEYEEDILTGKDFLEFGITYVKPMMIRSESDVQKITKELNDGNIVLGNVTPLAERDPGELRRLVEQLKGICKGIGGDIVGIGDSRILVTPSNIRVWREK
;
A
#
# COMPACT_ATOMS: atom_id res chain seq x y z
N MET A 1 -25.05 -31.07 8.09
CA MET A 1 -25.14 -29.62 8.31
C MET A 1 -26.47 -29.14 7.76
N PRO A 2 -27.27 -28.36 8.49
CA PRO A 2 -28.57 -27.90 8.01
C PRO A 2 -28.39 -27.03 6.77
N ARG A 3 -29.30 -27.17 5.79
CA ARG A 3 -29.25 -26.39 4.56
C ARG A 3 -29.59 -24.94 4.89
N LEU A 4 -28.91 -23.99 4.24
CA LEU A 4 -29.15 -22.55 4.46
C LEU A 4 -30.63 -22.17 4.23
N SER A 5 -31.32 -22.93 3.37
CA SER A 5 -32.76 -22.87 3.11
C SER A 5 -33.66 -23.23 4.29
N GLU A 6 -33.20 -24.12 5.18
CA GLU A 6 -33.93 -24.58 6.36
C GLU A 6 -33.78 -23.59 7.54
N ILE A 7 -32.68 -22.83 7.57
CA ILE A 7 -32.34 -21.89 8.65
C ILE A 7 -32.99 -20.52 8.42
N PHE A 8 -33.09 -20.09 7.16
CA PHE A 8 -33.67 -18.80 6.80
C PHE A 8 -34.77 -19.04 5.77
N GLY A 9 -36.03 -19.09 6.20
CA GLY A 9 -37.16 -19.40 5.31
C GLY A 9 -37.18 -18.60 4.00
N ASP A 10 -37.74 -19.21 2.94
CA ASP A 10 -37.72 -18.80 1.52
C ASP A 10 -37.83 -17.30 1.23
N ARG A 11 -38.60 -16.57 2.03
CA ARG A 11 -38.82 -15.13 1.86
C ARG A 11 -37.55 -14.30 2.11
N LYS A 12 -36.65 -14.77 2.97
CA LYS A 12 -35.39 -14.07 3.29
C LYS A 12 -34.31 -14.37 2.25
N LEU A 13 -34.28 -15.59 1.70
CA LEU A 13 -33.40 -15.99 0.59
C LEU A 13 -33.70 -15.17 -0.66
N ARG A 14 -34.97 -15.02 -1.04
CA ARG A 14 -35.37 -14.16 -2.16
C ARG A 14 -34.95 -12.70 -2.02
N LYS A 15 -34.84 -12.19 -0.79
CA LYS A 15 -34.35 -10.82 -0.53
C LYS A 15 -32.83 -10.72 -0.68
N ILE A 16 -32.10 -11.79 -0.38
CA ILE A 16 -30.65 -11.87 -0.55
C ILE A 16 -30.34 -11.99 -2.05
N GLU A 17 -31.02 -12.89 -2.76
CA GLU A 17 -30.89 -13.06 -4.21
C GLU A 17 -31.19 -11.74 -4.95
N LYS A 18 -32.29 -11.06 -4.64
CA LYS A 18 -32.59 -9.75 -5.24
C LYS A 18 -31.58 -8.65 -4.90
N LYS A 19 -30.92 -8.73 -3.75
CA LYS A 19 -29.90 -7.77 -3.35
C LYS A 19 -28.58 -8.04 -4.09
N GLU A 20 -28.25 -9.31 -4.32
CA GLU A 20 -27.10 -9.73 -5.12
C GLU A 20 -27.29 -9.40 -6.60
N GLU A 21 -28.48 -9.65 -7.16
CA GLU A 21 -28.84 -9.27 -8.54
C GLU A 21 -28.70 -7.76 -8.76
N ARG A 22 -29.24 -6.93 -7.84
CA ARG A 22 -29.09 -5.47 -7.91
C ARG A 22 -27.63 -5.02 -7.82
N LYS A 23 -26.84 -5.65 -6.96
CA LYS A 23 -25.42 -5.33 -6.80
C LYS A 23 -24.62 -5.73 -8.04
N ALA A 24 -25.01 -6.82 -8.71
CA ALA A 24 -24.42 -7.25 -9.99
C ALA A 24 -24.81 -6.33 -11.15
N GLU A 25 -26.05 -5.82 -11.17
CA GLU A 25 -26.50 -4.81 -12.14
C GLU A 25 -25.79 -3.46 -11.95
N GLU A 26 -25.55 -3.05 -10.70
CA GLU A 26 -24.84 -1.81 -10.35
C GLU A 26 -23.36 -1.84 -10.81
N ILE A 27 -22.74 -3.02 -10.81
CA ILE A 27 -21.38 -3.24 -11.35
C ILE A 27 -21.38 -3.22 -12.89
N ARG A 28 -22.45 -3.69 -13.54
CA ARG A 28 -22.57 -3.75 -15.01
C ARG A 28 -22.73 -2.39 -15.70
N GLY A 29 -23.11 -1.35 -14.95
CA GLY A 29 -23.29 0.01 -15.48
C GLY A 29 -22.04 0.90 -15.42
N VAL A 30 -20.94 0.40 -14.87
CA VAL A 30 -19.65 1.11 -14.89
C VAL A 30 -18.98 0.78 -16.23
N GLU A 31 -18.74 1.79 -17.06
CA GLU A 31 -17.84 1.63 -18.21
C GLU A 31 -16.47 1.18 -17.66
N GLY A 32 -16.17 -0.10 -17.84
CA GLY A 32 -14.88 -0.64 -17.49
C GLY A 32 -13.82 0.06 -18.34
N ILE A 33 -12.84 0.66 -17.68
CA ILE A 33 -11.60 1.00 -18.36
C ILE A 33 -11.01 -0.35 -18.80
N GLU A 34 -10.87 -0.55 -20.11
CA GLU A 34 -10.22 -1.71 -20.67
C GLU A 34 -8.78 -1.71 -20.17
N TYR A 35 -8.49 -2.57 -19.18
CA TYR A 35 -7.15 -2.75 -18.66
C TYR A 35 -6.43 -3.66 -19.64
N GLU A 36 -5.57 -3.10 -20.49
CA GLU A 36 -4.64 -3.93 -21.25
C GLU A 36 -3.82 -4.74 -20.23
N GLU A 37 -3.96 -6.07 -20.22
CA GLU A 37 -3.16 -6.98 -19.39
C GLU A 37 -1.68 -7.05 -19.83
N ASP A 38 -1.19 -6.06 -20.58
CA ASP A 38 0.03 -6.14 -21.38
C ASP A 38 1.17 -5.23 -20.89
N ILE A 39 1.37 -5.13 -19.57
CA ILE A 39 2.63 -4.57 -19.02
C ILE A 39 3.27 -5.49 -17.96
N LEU A 40 2.51 -6.38 -17.32
CA LEU A 40 2.97 -7.15 -16.14
C LEU A 40 3.19 -8.65 -16.38
N THR A 41 2.79 -9.19 -17.54
CA THR A 41 2.86 -10.63 -17.84
C THR A 41 4.10 -11.03 -18.65
N GLY A 42 4.91 -10.07 -19.07
CA GLY A 42 6.19 -10.33 -19.74
C GLY A 42 7.10 -11.11 -18.80
N LYS A 43 7.71 -12.19 -19.31
CA LYS A 43 8.82 -12.90 -18.65
C LYS A 43 9.88 -11.96 -18.06
N ASP A 44 10.02 -10.78 -18.63
CA ASP A 44 10.91 -9.70 -18.20
C ASP A 44 10.53 -9.10 -16.84
N PHE A 45 9.25 -9.12 -16.43
CA PHE A 45 8.81 -8.68 -15.09
C PHE A 45 9.02 -9.77 -14.03
N LEU A 46 9.10 -11.06 -14.41
CA LEU A 46 9.44 -12.14 -13.48
C LEU A 46 10.93 -12.14 -13.09
N GLU A 47 11.80 -11.51 -13.89
CA GLU A 47 13.21 -11.29 -13.54
C GLU A 47 13.39 -10.24 -12.43
N PHE A 48 12.50 -9.24 -12.37
CA PHE A 48 12.41 -8.30 -11.26
C PHE A 48 11.39 -8.84 -10.24
N GLY A 49 11.85 -9.62 -9.26
CA GLY A 49 10.98 -10.20 -8.23
C GLY A 49 9.92 -9.23 -7.67
N ILE A 50 8.76 -9.76 -7.27
CA ILE A 50 7.61 -8.97 -6.80
C ILE A 50 8.04 -8.00 -5.69
N THR A 51 7.92 -6.70 -5.96
CA THR A 51 8.16 -5.63 -5.00
C THR A 51 6.86 -5.28 -4.27
N TYR A 52 6.90 -5.26 -2.93
CA TYR A 52 5.73 -4.91 -2.12
C TYR A 52 5.78 -3.47 -1.64
N VAL A 53 4.60 -2.85 -1.50
CA VAL A 53 4.42 -1.62 -0.73
C VAL A 53 3.92 -2.00 0.66
N LYS A 54 4.72 -1.70 1.69
CA LYS A 54 4.43 -2.06 3.07
C LYS A 54 4.01 -0.84 3.89
N PRO A 55 2.74 -0.76 4.32
CA PRO A 55 2.31 0.29 5.22
C PRO A 55 2.90 0.05 6.62
N MET A 56 3.49 1.07 7.22
CA MET A 56 4.12 0.98 8.53
C MET A 56 3.75 2.18 9.40
N MET A 57 3.57 1.95 10.70
CA MET A 57 3.40 3.03 11.67
C MET A 57 4.74 3.35 12.32
N ILE A 58 5.19 4.60 12.22
CA ILE A 58 6.48 5.05 12.73
C ILE A 58 6.28 5.66 14.11
N ARG A 59 6.83 5.01 15.14
CA ARG A 59 6.64 5.40 16.54
C ARG A 59 7.95 5.71 17.24
N SER A 60 9.07 5.25 16.70
CA SER A 60 10.40 5.35 17.34
C SER A 60 11.51 5.09 16.33
N GLU A 61 12.75 5.31 16.77
CA GLU A 61 13.96 4.98 16.01
C GLU A 61 14.06 3.49 15.63
N SER A 62 13.48 2.57 16.42
CA SER A 62 13.47 1.14 16.09
C SER A 62 12.75 0.84 14.76
N ASP A 63 11.84 1.70 14.33
CA ASP A 63 11.14 1.56 13.06
C ASP A 63 12.04 1.92 11.87
N VAL A 64 13.07 2.75 12.06
CA VAL A 64 14.09 3.05 11.02
C VAL A 64 14.84 1.79 10.60
N GLN A 65 15.19 0.93 11.57
CA GLN A 65 15.87 -0.33 11.29
C GLN A 65 14.97 -1.27 10.47
N LYS A 66 13.68 -1.33 10.80
CA LYS A 66 12.70 -2.13 10.04
C LYS A 66 12.54 -1.59 8.62
N ILE A 67 12.41 -0.27 8.46
CA ILE A 67 12.34 0.38 7.14
C ILE A 67 13.59 0.04 6.32
N THR A 68 14.78 0.15 6.91
CA THR A 68 16.04 -0.17 6.24
C THR A 68 16.08 -1.61 5.75
N LYS A 69 15.60 -2.56 6.57
CA LYS A 69 15.48 -3.96 6.16
C LYS A 69 14.55 -4.11 4.96
N GLU A 70 13.39 -3.46 4.99
CA GLU A 70 12.43 -3.52 3.89
C GLU A 70 13.00 -2.95 2.58
N LEU A 71 13.75 -1.85 2.65
CA LEU A 71 14.41 -1.28 1.47
C LEU A 71 15.48 -2.21 0.90
N ASN A 72 16.24 -2.90 1.76
CA ASN A 72 17.24 -3.89 1.33
C ASN A 72 16.58 -5.13 0.70
N ASP A 73 15.40 -5.51 1.18
CA ASP A 73 14.58 -6.58 0.60
C ASP A 73 13.88 -6.14 -0.70
N GLY A 74 14.13 -4.91 -1.18
CA GLY A 74 13.56 -4.36 -2.41
C GLY A 74 12.13 -3.84 -2.26
N ASN A 75 11.61 -3.73 -1.04
CA ASN A 75 10.26 -3.25 -0.78
C ASN A 75 10.20 -1.73 -0.61
N ILE A 76 9.03 -1.17 -0.91
CA ILE A 76 8.70 0.25 -0.68
C ILE A 76 8.00 0.35 0.67
N VAL A 77 8.30 1.38 1.45
CA VAL A 77 7.58 1.65 2.71
C VAL A 77 6.71 2.90 2.60
N LEU A 78 5.44 2.76 2.98
CA LEU A 78 4.53 3.87 3.24
C LEU A 78 4.41 4.07 4.76
N GLY A 79 5.19 5.00 5.28
CA GLY A 79 5.28 5.28 6.72
C GLY A 79 4.25 6.31 7.17
N ASN A 80 3.38 5.95 8.12
CA ASN A 80 2.55 6.90 8.86
C ASN A 80 3.35 7.47 10.04
N VAL A 81 3.61 8.78 9.99
CA VAL A 81 4.41 9.51 10.99
C VAL A 81 3.55 10.27 12.00
N THR A 82 2.21 10.31 11.85
CA THR A 82 1.29 11.02 12.77
C THR A 82 1.61 10.80 14.25
N PRO A 83 1.74 9.56 14.78
CA PRO A 83 1.96 9.38 16.21
C PRO A 83 3.31 9.92 16.71
N LEU A 84 4.32 10.00 15.84
CA LEU A 84 5.60 10.61 16.17
C LEU A 84 5.55 12.13 16.01
N ALA A 85 4.88 12.63 14.97
CA ALA A 85 4.69 14.06 14.71
C ALA A 85 3.94 14.75 15.86
N GLU A 86 2.90 14.12 16.39
CA GLU A 86 2.11 14.64 17.51
C GLU A 86 2.88 14.57 18.84
N ARG A 87 3.71 13.55 19.03
CA ARG A 87 4.47 13.34 20.26
C ARG A 87 5.69 14.23 20.34
N ASP A 88 6.53 14.22 19.31
CA ASP A 88 7.79 14.97 19.27
C ASP A 88 8.19 15.28 17.80
N PRO A 89 7.86 16.49 17.30
CA PRO A 89 8.29 16.95 15.97
C PRO A 89 9.81 17.02 15.80
N GLY A 90 10.56 17.21 16.88
CA GLY A 90 12.03 17.24 16.86
C GLY A 90 12.60 15.84 16.63
N GLU A 91 12.06 14.83 17.30
CA GLU A 91 12.37 13.43 17.07
C GLU A 91 12.04 13.03 15.62
N LEU A 92 10.87 13.43 15.12
CA LEU A 92 10.48 13.18 13.73
C LEU A 92 11.51 13.74 12.73
N ARG A 93 11.94 15.00 12.92
CA ARG A 93 12.94 15.63 12.02
C ARG A 93 14.25 14.84 11.98
N ARG A 94 14.73 14.38 13.15
CA ARG A 94 15.96 13.57 13.24
C ARG A 94 15.80 12.24 12.53
N LEU A 95 14.65 11.58 12.72
CA LEU A 95 14.33 10.31 12.07
C LEU A 95 14.28 10.45 10.54
N VAL A 96 13.62 11.50 10.03
CA VAL A 96 13.54 11.78 8.59
C VAL A 96 14.94 12.06 8.02
N GLU A 97 15.78 12.80 8.73
CA GLU A 97 17.15 13.08 8.27
C GLU A 97 18.02 11.81 8.23
N GLN A 98 17.86 10.93 9.22
CA GLN A 98 18.50 9.62 9.22
C GLN A 98 18.04 8.76 8.03
N LEU A 99 16.72 8.72 7.76
CA LEU A 99 16.17 8.01 6.59
C LEU A 99 16.68 8.58 5.26
N LYS A 100 16.82 9.90 5.12
CA LYS A 100 17.44 10.52 3.94
C LYS A 100 18.89 10.07 3.77
N GLY A 101 19.65 10.02 4.87
CA GLY A 101 21.02 9.51 4.86
C GLY A 101 21.11 8.06 4.36
N ILE A 102 20.20 7.20 4.85
CA ILE A 102 20.08 5.81 4.41
C ILE A 102 19.72 5.74 2.92
N CYS A 103 18.69 6.48 2.48
CA CYS A 103 18.28 6.52 1.07
C CYS A 103 19.42 6.95 0.16
N LYS A 104 20.17 7.99 0.54
CA LYS A 104 21.36 8.43 -0.19
C LYS A 104 22.45 7.37 -0.26
N GLY A 105 22.64 6.61 0.83
CA GLY A 105 23.62 5.52 0.90
C GLY A 105 23.27 4.33 0.01
N ILE A 106 22.00 3.95 -0.06
CA ILE A 106 21.53 2.81 -0.88
C ILE A 106 21.17 3.21 -2.31
N GLY A 107 21.07 4.51 -2.62
CA GLY A 107 20.57 5.01 -3.91
C GLY A 107 19.03 5.02 -4.03
N GLY A 108 18.32 4.90 -2.92
CA GLY A 108 16.86 4.99 -2.84
C GLY A 108 16.37 6.44 -2.77
N ASP A 109 15.07 6.61 -2.54
CA ASP A 109 14.43 7.93 -2.48
C ASP A 109 13.47 8.05 -1.30
N ILE A 110 13.18 9.29 -0.90
CA ILE A 110 12.22 9.60 0.16
C ILE A 110 11.42 10.86 -0.19
N VAL A 111 10.12 10.81 0.07
CA VAL A 111 9.21 11.96 -0.13
C VAL A 111 8.14 12.00 0.96
N GLY A 112 7.75 13.22 1.36
CA GLY A 112 6.58 13.43 2.22
C GLY A 112 5.30 13.42 1.38
N ILE A 113 4.25 12.77 1.89
CA ILE A 113 2.92 12.76 1.29
C ILE A 113 1.95 13.43 2.27
N GLY A 114 1.58 14.68 1.94
CA GLY A 114 0.85 15.55 2.86
C GLY A 114 1.60 15.74 4.17
N ASP A 115 0.85 15.84 5.28
CA ASP A 115 1.43 16.17 6.59
C ASP A 115 1.64 14.95 7.50
N SER A 116 1.17 13.77 7.08
CA SER A 116 1.06 12.58 7.95
C SER A 116 1.85 11.37 7.48
N ARG A 117 2.39 11.39 6.26
CA ARG A 117 3.00 10.20 5.66
C ARG A 117 4.32 10.51 4.97
N ILE A 118 5.17 9.49 4.94
CA ILE A 118 6.39 9.45 4.13
C ILE A 118 6.36 8.22 3.24
N LEU A 119 6.90 8.32 2.04
CA LEU A 119 7.16 7.21 1.14
C LEU A 119 8.67 7.06 1.02
N VAL A 120 9.16 5.84 1.22
CA VAL A 120 10.59 5.50 1.16
C VAL A 120 10.78 4.37 0.16
N THR A 121 11.65 4.56 -0.81
CA THR A 121 11.82 3.65 -1.96
C THR A 121 13.22 3.06 -2.02
N PRO A 122 13.36 1.79 -2.49
CA PRO A 122 14.65 1.14 -2.70
C PRO A 122 15.38 1.72 -3.93
N SER A 123 16.59 1.24 -4.19
CA SER A 123 17.52 1.77 -5.19
C SER A 123 17.03 1.72 -6.65
N ASN A 124 16.16 0.76 -6.98
CA ASN A 124 15.57 0.59 -8.31
C ASN A 124 14.31 1.45 -8.54
N ILE A 125 13.86 2.23 -7.55
CA ILE A 125 12.62 3.00 -7.63
C ILE A 125 12.91 4.45 -7.23
N ARG A 126 12.52 5.40 -8.10
CA ARG A 126 12.73 6.82 -7.89
C ARG A 126 11.42 7.59 -7.87
N VAL A 127 11.34 8.61 -7.02
CA VAL A 127 10.20 9.53 -7.00
C VAL A 127 10.42 10.59 -8.06
N TRP A 128 9.56 10.58 -9.07
CA TRP A 128 9.53 11.63 -10.08
C TRP A 128 9.10 12.96 -9.47
N ARG A 129 9.81 14.04 -9.82
CA ARG A 129 9.54 15.40 -9.38
C ARG A 129 9.57 16.27 -10.62
N GLU A 130 8.45 16.94 -10.91
CA GLU A 130 8.41 17.95 -11.96
C GLU A 130 9.39 19.08 -11.57
N LYS A 131 10.11 19.60 -12.56
CA LYS A 131 11.15 20.61 -12.36
C LYS A 131 10.57 22.01 -12.22
#